data_AF-A0A2V4AM87-F1
#
_entry.id   AF-A0A2V4AM87-F1
#
_cell.length_a   1.000
_cell.length_b   1.000
_cell.length_c   1.000
_cell.angle_alpha   90.00
_cell.angle_beta   90.00
_cell.angle_gamma   90.00
#
_symmetry.space_group_name_H-M   'P 1'
#
loop_
_entity.id
_entity.type
_entity.pdbx_description
1 polymer ?
#
loop_
_entity_poly.entity_id
_entity_poly.type
_entity_poly.pdbx_seq_one_letter_code
_entity_poly.pdbx_strand_id
1 'polypeptide(L)'
;MLAAGAVVLPASAQAAQAPTSTASASLGEADIVVGGTPAQAAPIAPCDVVAGPPANSSGGTRVGSTTEYGRGETSCTRSGDGTSSAKVAGQRFETKVLRQFGGPTIRVRTYSAECRTTAKGSSGYVELGGVSGFTVPADIKPNHTLTIPGAKPGDPPMARIVLNELVVPSLPDGSLTTHTLRIVLFPEGGPGSGDIVLGTASCDPFGG
;
A
#
# COMPACT_ATOMS: atom_id res chain seq x y z
N MET A 1 73.24 -5.08 -16.78
CA MET A 1 72.15 -6.01 -17.14
C MET A 1 71.42 -6.41 -15.88
N LEU A 2 70.13 -6.06 -15.77
CA LEU A 2 69.03 -6.81 -15.13
C LEU A 2 67.86 -5.82 -14.96
N ALA A 3 66.93 -5.87 -15.91
CA ALA A 3 65.67 -5.12 -15.87
C ALA A 3 64.62 -5.98 -15.16
N ALA A 4 64.04 -5.46 -14.08
CA ALA A 4 62.92 -6.09 -13.39
C ALA A 4 61.62 -5.51 -13.96
N GLY A 5 60.87 -6.32 -14.71
CA GLY A 5 59.56 -5.97 -15.25
C GLY A 5 58.45 -6.32 -14.26
N ALA A 6 57.68 -5.32 -13.84
CA ALA A 6 56.45 -5.54 -13.07
C ALA A 6 55.30 -5.89 -14.03
N VAL A 7 54.72 -7.08 -13.86
CA VAL A 7 53.52 -7.51 -14.59
C VAL A 7 52.30 -6.97 -13.85
N VAL A 8 51.60 -6.00 -14.43
CA VAL A 8 50.33 -5.50 -13.93
C VAL A 8 49.22 -6.38 -14.51
N LEU A 9 48.53 -7.14 -13.66
CA LEU A 9 47.33 -7.89 -14.05
C LEU A 9 46.15 -6.90 -14.20
N PRO A 10 45.34 -6.98 -15.27
CA PRO A 10 44.15 -6.17 -15.40
C PRO A 10 43.11 -6.61 -14.37
N ALA A 11 42.68 -5.68 -13.51
CA ALA A 11 41.53 -5.88 -12.64
C ALA A 11 40.28 -6.05 -13.53
N SER A 12 39.59 -7.18 -13.38
CA SER A 12 38.27 -7.39 -13.97
C SER A 12 37.30 -6.38 -13.35
N ALA A 13 36.88 -5.37 -14.12
CA ALA A 13 35.79 -4.50 -13.74
C ALA A 13 34.51 -5.35 -13.63
N GLN A 14 33.98 -5.54 -12.41
CA GLN A 14 32.62 -6.02 -12.26
C GLN A 14 31.68 -5.01 -12.91
N ALA A 15 30.97 -5.42 -13.96
CA ALA A 15 29.86 -4.65 -14.50
C ALA A 15 28.84 -4.43 -13.37
N ALA A 16 28.61 -3.17 -13.00
CA ALA A 16 27.51 -2.81 -12.13
C ALA A 16 26.22 -3.33 -12.79
N GLN A 17 25.48 -4.17 -12.07
CA GLN A 17 24.17 -4.62 -12.52
C GLN A 17 23.32 -3.37 -12.75
N ALA A 18 22.73 -3.25 -13.94
CA ALA A 18 21.86 -2.13 -14.25
C ALA A 18 20.73 -2.07 -13.20
N PRO A 19 20.34 -0.87 -12.73
CA PRO A 19 19.22 -0.70 -11.82
C PRO A 19 18.01 -1.50 -12.31
N THR A 20 17.59 -2.51 -11.54
CA THR A 20 16.46 -3.38 -11.92
C THR A 20 15.20 -2.86 -11.25
N SER A 21 14.22 -2.44 -12.05
CA SER A 21 12.93 -1.97 -11.55
C SER A 21 12.33 -2.93 -10.51
N THR A 22 11.71 -2.43 -9.45
CA THR A 22 11.10 -3.25 -8.39
C THR A 22 9.60 -3.01 -8.34
N ALA A 23 8.88 -3.98 -7.77
CA ALA A 23 7.47 -3.83 -7.47
C ALA A 23 7.05 -4.74 -6.31
N SER A 24 6.13 -4.26 -5.49
CA SER A 24 5.59 -4.98 -4.34
C SER A 24 4.10 -4.66 -4.15
N ALA A 25 3.34 -5.59 -3.56
CA ALA A 25 1.94 -5.36 -3.26
C ALA A 25 1.50 -6.10 -1.99
N SER A 26 0.44 -5.60 -1.35
CA SER A 26 -0.22 -6.27 -0.22
C SER A 26 -1.73 -6.00 -0.23
N LEU A 27 -2.52 -6.94 0.31
CA LEU A 27 -3.97 -6.76 0.50
C LEU A 27 -4.29 -5.57 1.41
N GLY A 28 -3.38 -5.29 2.33
CA GLY A 28 -3.48 -4.20 3.28
C GLY A 28 -2.64 -4.48 4.51
N GLU A 29 -2.74 -3.56 5.45
CA GLU A 29 -2.10 -3.62 6.76
C GLU A 29 -2.92 -2.78 7.73
N ALA A 30 -2.72 -2.99 9.02
CA ALA A 30 -3.41 -2.19 10.02
C ALA A 30 -2.57 -2.08 11.28
N ASP A 31 -2.56 -0.87 11.85
CA ASP A 31 -2.07 -0.60 13.19
C ASP A 31 -3.12 0.23 13.92
N ILE A 32 -3.80 -0.38 14.89
CA ILE A 32 -4.96 0.19 15.55
C ILE A 32 -4.72 0.17 17.05
N VAL A 33 -4.97 1.30 17.70
CA VAL A 33 -4.99 1.39 19.17
C VAL A 33 -6.34 1.97 19.59
N VAL A 34 -7.13 1.21 20.35
CA VAL A 34 -8.41 1.69 20.87
C VAL A 34 -8.52 1.38 22.36
N GLY A 35 -8.81 2.41 23.17
CA GLY A 35 -8.90 2.25 24.63
C GLY A 35 -7.62 1.66 25.23
N GLY A 36 -6.46 1.98 24.64
CA GLY A 36 -5.16 1.44 25.04
C GLY A 36 -4.88 -0.01 24.59
N THR A 37 -5.79 -0.66 23.85
CA THR A 37 -5.59 -2.01 23.33
C THR A 37 -5.05 -1.95 21.90
N PRO A 38 -3.82 -2.43 21.64
CA PRO A 38 -3.26 -2.50 20.29
C PRO A 38 -3.79 -3.71 19.53
N ALA A 39 -3.96 -3.55 18.22
CA ALA A 39 -4.25 -4.61 17.27
C ALA A 39 -3.54 -4.30 15.96
N GLN A 40 -2.71 -5.23 15.49
CA GLN A 40 -1.85 -5.02 14.34
C GLN A 40 -1.91 -6.17 13.35
N ALA A 41 -1.75 -5.85 12.08
CA ALA A 41 -1.45 -6.79 11.02
C ALA A 41 -0.38 -6.18 10.10
N ALA A 42 0.74 -6.86 10.00
CA ALA A 42 1.75 -6.63 8.97
C ALA A 42 1.13 -6.83 7.57
N PRO A 43 1.82 -6.43 6.48
CA PRO A 43 1.34 -6.60 5.12
C PRO A 43 0.73 -7.99 4.87
N ILE A 44 -0.55 -8.00 4.48
CA ILE A 44 -1.32 -9.23 4.31
C ILE A 44 -1.13 -9.76 2.88
N ALA A 45 -0.75 -11.03 2.78
CA ALA A 45 -0.42 -11.71 1.52
C ALA A 45 0.52 -10.88 0.63
N PRO A 46 1.73 -10.50 1.11
CA PRO A 46 2.62 -9.67 0.34
C PRO A 46 3.18 -10.46 -0.86
N CYS A 47 3.35 -9.76 -1.99
CA CYS A 47 4.24 -10.18 -3.06
C CYS A 47 5.34 -9.14 -3.25
N ASP A 48 6.47 -9.58 -3.77
CA ASP A 48 7.61 -8.70 -4.08
C ASP A 48 8.44 -9.32 -5.19
N VAL A 49 8.90 -8.51 -6.15
CA VAL A 49 9.71 -8.97 -7.28
C VAL A 49 11.14 -9.36 -6.86
N VAL A 50 11.66 -8.82 -5.77
CA VAL A 50 13.05 -8.96 -5.30
C VAL A 50 13.14 -9.83 -4.05
N ALA A 51 12.38 -9.51 -3.01
CA ALA A 51 12.57 -10.03 -1.65
C ALA A 51 11.50 -11.02 -1.20
N GLY A 52 10.56 -11.40 -2.08
CA GLY A 52 9.38 -12.17 -1.70
C GLY A 52 8.85 -13.08 -2.81
N PRO A 53 7.73 -13.77 -2.56
CA PRO A 53 7.10 -14.57 -3.59
C PRO A 53 6.49 -13.66 -4.68
N PRO A 54 6.50 -14.08 -5.95
CA PRO A 54 5.92 -13.30 -7.05
C PRO A 54 4.39 -13.28 -7.01
N ALA A 55 3.75 -14.11 -6.20
CA ALA A 55 2.32 -14.08 -5.96
C ALA A 55 2.01 -14.64 -4.57
N ASN A 56 0.94 -14.15 -3.96
CA ASN A 56 0.48 -14.63 -2.66
C ASN A 56 -1.05 -14.49 -2.55
N SER A 57 -1.65 -15.13 -1.55
CA SER A 57 -3.08 -15.03 -1.30
C SER A 57 -3.42 -15.17 0.17
N SER A 58 -4.60 -14.67 0.55
CA SER A 58 -5.18 -14.88 1.88
C SER A 58 -6.62 -15.34 1.75
N GLY A 59 -7.03 -16.30 2.59
CA GLY A 59 -8.43 -16.67 2.78
C GLY A 59 -9.22 -15.65 3.59
N GLY A 60 -8.53 -14.69 4.20
CA GLY A 60 -9.07 -13.68 5.10
C GLY A 60 -8.22 -13.57 6.36
N THR A 61 -8.21 -12.39 6.98
CA THR A 61 -7.43 -12.10 8.18
C THR A 61 -8.18 -11.11 9.03
N ARG A 62 -8.31 -11.41 10.33
CA ARG A 62 -8.90 -10.51 11.31
C ARG A 62 -7.81 -9.78 12.09
N VAL A 63 -7.99 -8.48 12.27
CA VAL A 63 -7.11 -7.61 13.06
C VAL A 63 -7.88 -7.17 14.31
N GLY A 64 -7.46 -7.67 15.46
CA GLY A 64 -8.18 -7.48 16.72
C GLY A 64 -9.60 -8.03 16.66
N SER A 65 -10.56 -7.29 17.21
CA SER A 65 -11.99 -7.67 17.22
C SER A 65 -12.85 -6.85 16.26
N THR A 66 -12.28 -5.85 15.60
CA THR A 66 -13.01 -4.78 14.90
C THR A 66 -12.72 -4.66 13.41
N THR A 67 -11.62 -5.22 12.90
CA THR A 67 -11.23 -5.08 11.50
C THR A 67 -11.00 -6.44 10.87
N GLU A 68 -11.50 -6.64 9.66
CA GLU A 68 -11.40 -7.89 8.92
C GLU A 68 -11.08 -7.60 7.45
N TYR A 69 -10.00 -8.19 6.98
CA TYR A 69 -9.66 -8.31 5.57
C TYR A 69 -10.25 -9.62 5.08
N GLY A 70 -11.14 -9.57 4.09
CA GLY A 70 -11.61 -10.78 3.43
C GLY A 70 -10.53 -11.39 2.52
N ARG A 71 -10.93 -12.37 1.72
CA ARG A 71 -10.03 -13.06 0.80
C ARG A 71 -9.47 -12.12 -0.27
N GLY A 72 -8.29 -12.45 -0.77
CA GLY A 72 -7.70 -11.77 -1.92
C GLY A 72 -6.36 -12.36 -2.32
N GLU A 73 -5.77 -11.76 -3.34
CA GLU A 73 -4.52 -12.17 -3.96
C GLU A 73 -3.66 -10.96 -4.34
N THR A 74 -2.36 -11.21 -4.44
CA THR A 74 -1.35 -10.27 -4.92
C THR A 74 -0.48 -10.94 -5.98
N SER A 75 -0.01 -10.16 -6.95
CA SER A 75 0.91 -10.60 -7.98
C SER A 75 1.91 -9.51 -8.33
N CYS A 76 3.18 -9.90 -8.39
CA CYS A 76 4.32 -9.06 -8.63
C CYS A 76 5.16 -9.70 -9.72
N THR A 77 5.39 -8.97 -10.80
CA THR A 77 6.09 -9.51 -11.98
C THR A 77 7.17 -8.55 -12.47
N ARG A 78 8.18 -9.12 -13.11
CA ARG A 78 9.14 -8.38 -13.93
C ARG A 78 9.16 -8.99 -15.33
N SER A 79 8.89 -8.15 -16.31
CA SER A 79 8.89 -8.49 -17.72
C SER A 79 10.33 -8.56 -18.26
N GLY A 80 10.52 -9.26 -19.37
CA GLY A 80 11.83 -9.40 -20.03
C GLY A 80 12.38 -8.08 -20.59
N ASP A 81 11.55 -7.04 -20.72
CA ASP A 81 11.94 -5.68 -21.11
C ASP A 81 12.42 -4.82 -19.93
N GLY A 82 12.48 -5.40 -18.73
CA GLY A 82 12.93 -4.71 -17.52
C GLY A 82 11.85 -3.90 -16.80
N THR A 83 10.59 -3.95 -17.24
CA THR A 83 9.47 -3.35 -16.51
C THR A 83 8.95 -4.27 -15.41
N SER A 84 8.66 -3.71 -14.24
CA SER A 84 7.99 -4.37 -13.13
C SER A 84 6.55 -3.90 -12.94
N SER A 85 5.69 -4.80 -12.47
CA SER A 85 4.32 -4.52 -12.09
C SER A 85 3.95 -5.20 -10.77
N ALA A 86 3.09 -4.54 -10.00
CA ALA A 86 2.51 -5.02 -8.77
C ALA A 86 1.00 -4.84 -8.85
N LYS A 87 0.25 -5.89 -8.50
CA LYS A 87 -1.21 -5.90 -8.53
C LYS A 87 -1.75 -6.55 -7.27
N VAL A 88 -2.84 -5.99 -6.75
CA VAL A 88 -3.62 -6.55 -5.66
C VAL A 88 -5.10 -6.55 -6.03
N ALA A 89 -5.79 -7.63 -5.68
CA ALA A 89 -7.24 -7.75 -5.78
C ALA A 89 -7.79 -8.39 -4.50
N GLY A 90 -8.63 -7.66 -3.78
CA GLY A 90 -9.20 -8.12 -2.52
C GLY A 90 -10.70 -7.88 -2.43
N GLN A 91 -11.33 -8.57 -1.49
CA GLN A 91 -12.78 -8.59 -1.34
C GLN A 91 -13.18 -8.56 0.13
N ARG A 92 -14.39 -8.07 0.40
CA ARG A 92 -15.07 -8.13 1.70
C ARG A 92 -14.24 -7.58 2.87
N PHE A 93 -13.66 -6.40 2.69
CA PHE A 93 -13.10 -5.68 3.83
C PHE A 93 -14.21 -5.07 4.68
N GLU A 94 -14.05 -5.15 5.99
CA GLU A 94 -14.91 -4.52 6.98
C GLU A 94 -14.08 -3.97 8.15
N THR A 95 -14.38 -2.74 8.58
CA THR A 95 -14.02 -2.30 9.92
C THR A 95 -15.20 -1.68 10.65
N LYS A 96 -15.43 -2.15 11.87
CA LYS A 96 -16.44 -1.65 12.81
C LYS A 96 -15.82 -0.85 13.95
N VAL A 97 -14.55 -0.46 13.83
CA VAL A 97 -13.81 0.24 14.88
C VAL A 97 -14.52 1.52 15.35
N LEU A 98 -15.18 2.25 14.44
CA LEU A 98 -15.89 3.48 14.74
C LEU A 98 -17.26 3.26 15.40
N ARG A 99 -17.84 2.06 15.31
CA ARG A 99 -19.21 1.80 15.81
C ARG A 99 -19.37 2.06 17.30
N GLN A 100 -18.35 1.71 18.08
CA GLN A 100 -18.36 1.92 19.53
C GLN A 100 -18.33 3.42 19.91
N PHE A 101 -18.05 4.30 18.95
CA PHE A 101 -18.00 5.75 19.11
C PHE A 101 -19.15 6.46 18.39
N GLY A 102 -20.18 5.71 17.95
CA GLY A 102 -21.32 6.26 17.21
C GLY A 102 -21.07 6.43 15.71
N GLY A 103 -19.91 6.01 15.20
CA GLY A 103 -19.59 6.05 13.78
C GLY A 103 -20.11 4.85 12.99
N PRO A 104 -19.93 4.88 11.66
CA PRO A 104 -20.41 3.82 10.77
C PRO A 104 -19.52 2.58 10.84
N THR A 105 -20.06 1.46 10.35
CA THR A 105 -19.21 0.37 9.85
C THR A 105 -18.74 0.75 8.44
N ILE A 106 -17.43 0.70 8.22
CA ILE A 106 -16.86 0.90 6.88
C ILE A 106 -16.73 -0.46 6.22
N ARG A 107 -17.28 -0.60 5.01
CA ARG A 107 -17.16 -1.82 4.20
C ARG A 107 -16.73 -1.49 2.79
N VAL A 108 -15.93 -2.39 2.23
CA VAL A 108 -15.53 -2.39 0.82
C VAL A 108 -15.74 -3.79 0.27
N ARG A 109 -16.65 -3.94 -0.69
CA ARG A 109 -16.99 -5.25 -1.26
C ARG A 109 -15.85 -5.80 -2.12
N THR A 110 -15.25 -4.95 -2.95
CA THR A 110 -14.12 -5.26 -3.82
C THR A 110 -13.17 -4.07 -3.85
N TYR A 111 -11.87 -4.35 -3.89
CA TYR A 111 -10.84 -3.34 -4.11
C TYR A 111 -9.72 -3.90 -4.96
N SER A 112 -9.08 -3.05 -5.73
CA SER A 112 -7.83 -3.36 -6.42
C SER A 112 -6.91 -2.15 -6.44
N ALA A 113 -5.62 -2.44 -6.47
CA ALA A 113 -4.58 -1.47 -6.76
C ALA A 113 -3.58 -2.10 -7.71
N GLU A 114 -3.00 -1.28 -8.57
CA GLU A 114 -1.97 -1.68 -9.51
C GLU A 114 -0.94 -0.58 -9.64
N CYS A 115 0.34 -0.98 -9.67
CA CYS A 115 1.47 -0.13 -9.99
C CYS A 115 2.24 -0.77 -11.13
N ARG A 116 2.60 0.02 -12.13
CA ARG A 116 3.46 -0.41 -13.24
C ARG A 116 4.57 0.60 -13.46
N THR A 117 5.79 0.11 -13.54
CA THR A 117 6.92 0.90 -14.04
C THR A 117 6.80 1.08 -15.56
N THR A 118 7.34 2.18 -16.04
CA THR A 118 7.40 2.58 -17.44
C THR A 118 8.79 3.11 -17.74
N ALA A 119 9.11 3.33 -19.01
CA ALA A 119 10.38 3.92 -19.41
C ALA A 119 10.64 5.34 -18.84
N LYS A 120 9.61 6.01 -18.29
CA LYS A 120 9.68 7.41 -17.83
C LYS A 120 9.29 7.61 -16.36
N GLY A 121 9.00 6.55 -15.61
CA GLY A 121 8.45 6.65 -14.25
C GLY A 121 7.50 5.50 -13.95
N SER A 122 6.55 5.71 -13.04
CA SER A 122 5.54 4.73 -12.66
C SER A 122 4.11 5.23 -12.88
N SER A 123 3.17 4.31 -13.10
CA SER A 123 1.74 4.58 -13.20
C SER A 123 0.97 3.76 -12.17
N GLY A 124 -0.03 4.38 -11.55
CA GLY A 124 -0.91 3.75 -10.57
C GLY A 124 -2.36 3.69 -11.06
N TYR A 125 -3.06 2.62 -10.68
CA TYR A 125 -4.50 2.46 -10.89
C TYR A 125 -5.13 1.88 -9.62
N VAL A 126 -6.31 2.38 -9.27
CA VAL A 126 -7.08 1.87 -8.13
C VAL A 126 -8.54 1.73 -8.48
N GLU A 127 -9.20 0.76 -7.86
CA GLU A 127 -10.65 0.55 -8.01
C GLU A 127 -11.28 0.20 -6.68
N LEU A 128 -12.47 0.76 -6.42
CA LEU A 128 -13.30 0.48 -5.26
C LEU A 128 -14.70 0.12 -5.70
N GLY A 129 -15.24 -0.97 -5.15
CA GLY A 129 -16.60 -1.42 -5.44
C GLY A 129 -17.40 -1.73 -4.19
N GLY A 130 -18.67 -1.33 -4.19
CA GLY A 130 -19.62 -1.61 -3.11
C GLY A 130 -19.18 -1.04 -1.76
N VAL A 131 -18.79 0.23 -1.74
CA VAL A 131 -18.37 0.94 -0.53
C VAL A 131 -19.59 1.35 0.30
N SER A 132 -19.50 1.20 1.62
CA SER A 132 -20.48 1.71 2.58
C SER A 132 -19.80 2.25 3.83
N GLY A 133 -20.48 3.15 4.54
CA GLY A 133 -19.94 3.87 5.70
C GLY A 133 -19.36 5.25 5.36
N PHE A 134 -19.17 5.54 4.07
CA PHE A 134 -18.90 6.88 3.54
C PHE A 134 -19.33 6.95 2.06
N THR A 135 -19.38 8.15 1.50
CA THR A 135 -19.75 8.37 0.10
C THR A 135 -18.51 8.48 -0.77
N VAL A 136 -18.41 7.63 -1.79
CA VAL A 136 -17.34 7.70 -2.79
C VAL A 136 -17.80 8.61 -3.93
N PRO A 137 -17.00 9.61 -4.35
CA PRO A 137 -17.34 10.42 -5.51
C PRO A 137 -17.31 9.58 -6.80
N ALA A 138 -18.05 10.01 -7.83
CA ALA A 138 -18.06 9.32 -9.13
C ALA A 138 -16.67 9.33 -9.82
N ASP A 139 -15.85 10.35 -9.54
CA ASP A 139 -14.48 10.48 -9.99
C ASP A 139 -13.56 10.63 -8.78
N ILE A 140 -12.69 9.64 -8.53
CA ILE A 140 -11.76 9.60 -7.40
C ILE A 140 -10.44 10.20 -7.86
N LYS A 141 -10.29 11.52 -7.67
CA LYS A 141 -9.00 12.19 -7.89
C LYS A 141 -7.92 11.59 -6.98
N PRO A 142 -6.63 11.61 -7.39
CA PRO A 142 -5.54 11.24 -6.51
C PRO A 142 -5.58 12.01 -5.18
N ASN A 143 -5.29 11.30 -4.08
CA ASN A 143 -5.28 11.82 -2.72
C ASN A 143 -6.63 12.43 -2.27
N HIS A 144 -7.75 11.96 -2.82
CA HIS A 144 -9.07 12.46 -2.45
C HIS A 144 -9.38 12.14 -0.99
N THR A 145 -9.62 13.19 -0.20
CA THR A 145 -9.81 13.07 1.25
C THR A 145 -11.26 13.32 1.65
N LEU A 146 -11.79 12.47 2.51
CA LEU A 146 -13.09 12.58 3.14
C LEU A 146 -12.92 12.45 4.66
N THR A 147 -13.88 12.99 5.40
CA THR A 147 -13.86 12.94 6.85
C THR A 147 -15.12 12.27 7.36
N ILE A 148 -14.97 11.32 8.30
CA ILE A 148 -16.09 10.80 9.06
C ILE A 148 -16.31 11.75 10.24
N PRO A 149 -17.46 12.45 10.31
CA PRO A 149 -17.71 13.42 11.36
C PRO A 149 -17.74 12.74 12.74
N GLY A 150 -17.56 13.54 13.80
CA GLY A 150 -17.77 13.10 15.17
C GLY A 150 -19.23 12.75 15.47
N ALA A 151 -19.47 12.16 16.64
CA ALA A 151 -20.81 11.69 17.02
C ALA A 151 -21.82 12.83 17.19
N LYS A 152 -21.36 14.01 17.60
CA LYS A 152 -22.17 15.22 17.76
C LYS A 152 -21.64 16.36 16.87
N PRO A 153 -22.49 17.33 16.51
CA PRO A 153 -22.03 18.54 15.84
C PRO A 153 -20.94 19.24 16.65
N GLY A 154 -19.80 19.53 16.01
CA GLY A 154 -18.65 20.17 16.64
C GLY A 154 -17.65 19.21 17.30
N ASP A 155 -17.96 17.92 17.40
CA ASP A 155 -16.98 16.92 17.84
C ASP A 155 -15.86 16.76 16.78
N PRO A 156 -14.61 16.49 17.21
CA PRO A 156 -13.52 16.16 16.29
C PRO A 156 -13.86 14.95 15.40
N PRO A 157 -13.27 14.88 14.20
CA PRO A 157 -13.54 13.80 13.27
C PRO A 157 -13.10 12.43 13.81
N MET A 158 -13.94 11.42 13.61
CA MET A 158 -13.65 10.04 14.01
C MET A 158 -12.62 9.38 13.10
N ALA A 159 -12.60 9.74 11.82
CA ALA A 159 -11.62 9.23 10.88
C ALA A 159 -11.41 10.17 9.69
N ARG A 160 -10.21 10.14 9.12
CA ARG A 160 -9.91 10.67 7.81
C ARG A 160 -9.72 9.52 6.83
N ILE A 161 -10.45 9.58 5.74
CA ILE A 161 -10.45 8.62 4.64
C ILE A 161 -9.66 9.23 3.50
N VAL A 162 -8.63 8.56 3.02
CA VAL A 162 -7.88 8.96 1.83
C VAL A 162 -8.10 7.89 0.77
N LEU A 163 -8.68 8.28 -0.36
CA LEU A 163 -8.93 7.42 -1.51
C LEU A 163 -7.88 7.70 -2.58
N ASN A 164 -7.47 6.66 -3.31
CA ASN A 164 -6.47 6.78 -4.38
C ASN A 164 -5.24 7.56 -3.89
N GLU A 165 -4.71 7.14 -2.74
CA GLU A 165 -3.52 7.79 -2.18
C GLU A 165 -2.35 7.49 -3.10
N LEU A 166 -1.64 8.54 -3.52
CA LEU A 166 -0.41 8.43 -4.27
C LEU A 166 0.70 9.00 -3.41
N VAL A 167 1.57 8.12 -2.95
CA VAL A 167 2.79 8.47 -2.23
C VAL A 167 3.92 8.48 -3.24
N VAL A 168 4.39 9.69 -3.53
CA VAL A 168 5.61 9.92 -4.30
C VAL A 168 6.70 10.38 -3.33
N PRO A 169 7.95 9.92 -3.48
CA PRO A 169 9.04 10.37 -2.63
C PRO A 169 9.28 11.88 -2.78
N SER A 170 9.86 12.47 -1.73
CA SER A 170 10.19 13.90 -1.69
C SER A 170 11.22 14.29 -2.75
N LEU A 171 12.11 13.37 -3.12
CA LEU A 171 12.97 13.47 -4.29
C LEU A 171 12.36 12.62 -5.41
N PRO A 172 12.02 13.20 -6.59
CA PRO A 172 11.40 12.45 -7.67
C PRO A 172 12.38 11.45 -8.28
N ASP A 173 12.33 10.20 -7.82
CA ASP A 173 13.05 9.05 -8.40
C ASP A 173 12.17 8.26 -9.39
N GLY A 174 10.91 8.68 -9.57
CA GLY A 174 9.95 8.00 -10.45
C GLY A 174 9.26 6.79 -9.81
N SER A 175 9.58 6.46 -8.55
CA SER A 175 8.84 5.49 -7.77
C SER A 175 7.45 6.01 -7.39
N LEU A 176 6.55 5.06 -7.17
CA LEU A 176 5.16 5.33 -6.83
C LEU A 176 4.66 4.25 -5.88
N THR A 177 4.04 4.65 -4.79
CA THR A 177 3.17 3.78 -4.00
C THR A 177 1.75 4.28 -4.09
N THR A 178 0.81 3.37 -4.34
CA THR A 178 -0.62 3.67 -4.30
C THR A 178 -1.33 2.81 -3.28
N HIS A 179 -2.26 3.45 -2.57
CA HIS A 179 -3.24 2.78 -1.71
C HIS A 179 -4.63 3.03 -2.25
N THR A 180 -5.44 1.98 -2.36
CA THR A 180 -6.83 2.13 -2.75
C THR A 180 -7.59 2.98 -1.73
N LEU A 181 -7.41 2.67 -0.44
CA LEU A 181 -8.06 3.34 0.67
C LEU A 181 -7.11 3.34 1.88
N ARG A 182 -6.99 4.50 2.54
CA ARG A 182 -6.36 4.64 3.84
C ARG A 182 -7.33 5.26 4.83
N ILE A 183 -7.42 4.69 6.03
CA ILE A 183 -8.28 5.16 7.11
C ILE A 183 -7.38 5.56 8.29
N VAL A 184 -7.28 6.85 8.54
CA VAL A 184 -6.60 7.40 9.73
C VAL A 184 -7.63 7.59 10.82
N LEU A 185 -7.52 6.84 11.91
CA LEU A 185 -8.45 6.89 13.04
C LEU A 185 -8.11 8.08 13.96
N PHE A 186 -9.13 8.86 14.32
CA PHE A 186 -9.02 10.01 15.23
C PHE A 186 -7.83 10.92 14.91
N PRO A 187 -7.79 11.51 13.70
CA PRO A 187 -6.62 12.27 13.21
C PRO A 187 -6.30 13.52 14.04
N GLU A 188 -7.24 13.99 14.87
CA GLU A 188 -7.08 15.14 15.77
C GLU A 188 -6.95 14.72 17.25
N GLY A 189 -6.73 13.42 17.50
CA GLY A 189 -6.74 12.82 18.84
C GLY A 189 -8.14 12.33 19.26
N GLY A 190 -8.19 11.46 20.26
CA GLY A 190 -9.44 10.85 20.70
C GLY A 190 -9.27 9.56 21.50
N PRO A 191 -10.32 8.75 21.62
CA PRO A 191 -10.31 7.49 22.38
C PRO A 191 -9.52 6.35 21.71
N GLY A 192 -8.96 6.60 20.53
CA GLY A 192 -8.08 5.68 19.83
C GLY A 192 -7.19 6.43 18.84
N SER A 193 -6.41 5.66 18.10
CA SER A 193 -5.55 6.11 17.02
C SER A 193 -5.27 4.94 16.09
N GLY A 194 -4.68 5.22 14.95
CA GLY A 194 -4.18 4.16 14.08
C GLY A 194 -4.42 4.42 12.60
N ASP A 195 -3.92 3.48 11.83
CA ASP A 195 -3.96 3.47 10.38
C ASP A 195 -4.46 2.11 9.88
N ILE A 196 -5.33 2.14 8.87
CA ILE A 196 -5.82 0.95 8.19
C ILE A 196 -5.67 1.21 6.70
N VAL A 197 -4.80 0.44 6.05
CA VAL A 197 -4.47 0.59 4.63
C VAL A 197 -5.04 -0.58 3.85
N LEU A 198 -5.71 -0.28 2.75
CA LEU A 198 -6.32 -1.23 1.84
C LEU A 198 -5.69 -1.14 0.46
N GLY A 199 -5.29 -2.31 -0.06
CA GLY A 199 -4.81 -2.46 -1.42
C GLY A 199 -3.59 -1.58 -1.69
N THR A 200 -2.41 -2.09 -1.35
CA THR A 200 -1.15 -1.40 -1.61
C THR A 200 -0.50 -1.98 -2.86
N ALA A 201 -0.07 -1.12 -3.77
CA ALA A 201 0.83 -1.48 -4.85
C ALA A 201 1.94 -0.42 -4.97
N SER A 202 3.19 -0.86 -4.99
CA SER A 202 4.37 -0.01 -5.09
C SER A 202 5.23 -0.47 -6.24
N CYS A 203 5.87 0.47 -6.93
CA CYS A 203 6.81 0.18 -7.99
C CYS A 203 7.82 1.29 -8.19
N ASP A 204 9.07 0.89 -8.42
CA ASP A 204 10.21 1.76 -8.64
C ASP A 204 10.87 1.39 -9.98
N PRO A 205 10.91 2.30 -10.96
CA PRO A 205 11.47 2.02 -12.28
C PRO A 205 12.99 1.81 -12.28
N PHE A 206 13.70 2.28 -11.26
CA PHE A 206 15.16 2.18 -11.16
C PHE A 206 15.64 1.30 -9.99
N GLY A 207 14.73 0.85 -9.12
CA GLY A 207 15.04 -0.10 -8.05
C GLY A 207 16.15 0.38 -7.13
N GLY A 208 15.85 1.47 -6.41
CA GLY A 208 16.79 2.19 -5.55
C GLY A 208 17.59 1.38 -4.54
#